data_AF-A0A6G0WS49-F1
#
_entry.id   AF-A0A6G0WS49-F1
#
_cell.length_a   1.000
_cell.length_b   1.000
_cell.length_c   1.000
_cell.angle_alpha   90.00
_cell.angle_beta   90.00
_cell.angle_gamma   90.00
#
_symmetry.space_group_name_H-M   'P 1'
#
loop_
_entity.id
_entity.type
_entity.pdbx_description
1 polymer ?
#
loop_
_entity_poly.entity_id
_entity_poly.type
_entity_poly.pdbx_seq_one_letter_code
_entity_poly.pdbx_strand_id
1 'polypeptide(L)'
;MSAEWRPRHPLAATGFIFDLAIEMQVVNMGRWLPTEEVFVDLALSCFFEGILDDCDEGTTLRQYLARRLNCDDMRVTKKLSRNKVLAGRRFIATNYNRRHFAAKRFWTPIDLDKLMSLKLAYLVFETELRQAKGRWGFDTPARQRVTIPALLS
;
A
#
# COMPACT_ATOMS: atom_id res chain seq x y z
N MET A 1 10.49 -23.07 -12.68
CA MET A 1 11.55 -22.06 -12.53
C MET A 1 11.00 -20.96 -11.65
N SER A 2 11.07 -21.18 -10.33
CA SER A 2 10.47 -20.30 -9.33
C SER A 2 11.36 -19.08 -9.12
N ALA A 3 10.83 -17.89 -9.40
CA ALA A 3 11.52 -16.64 -9.12
C ALA A 3 11.47 -16.38 -7.60
N GLU A 4 12.62 -16.61 -6.97
CA GLU A 4 12.91 -16.28 -5.57
C GLU A 4 12.80 -14.77 -5.37
N TRP A 5 11.80 -14.34 -4.60
CA TRP A 5 11.59 -12.94 -4.25
C TRP A 5 12.62 -12.54 -3.18
N ARG A 6 13.54 -11.62 -3.51
CA ARG A 6 14.42 -10.98 -2.54
C ARG A 6 13.88 -9.61 -2.17
N PRO A 7 13.64 -9.30 -0.88
CA PRO A 7 13.34 -7.95 -0.45
C PRO A 7 14.57 -7.08 -0.72
N ARG A 8 14.42 -6.05 -1.55
CA ARG A 8 15.44 -5.01 -1.68
C ARG A 8 15.40 -4.17 -0.41
N HIS A 9 16.39 -4.35 0.47
CA HIS A 9 16.68 -3.41 1.54
C HIS A 9 16.99 -2.01 0.98
N PRO A 10 16.69 -0.95 1.74
CA PRO A 10 16.92 0.42 1.32
C PRO A 10 18.35 0.86 1.65
N LEU A 11 19.05 1.42 0.68
CA LEU A 11 20.24 2.24 0.91
C LEU A 11 19.97 3.63 0.33
N ALA A 12 19.56 4.55 1.19
CA ALA A 12 19.92 5.96 1.11
C ALA A 12 19.57 6.62 2.45
N ALA A 13 20.60 6.81 3.26
CA ALA A 13 20.53 7.54 4.50
C ALA A 13 20.34 9.04 4.24
N THR A 14 19.21 9.59 4.67
CA THR A 14 19.08 11.00 5.07
C THR A 14 18.03 11.11 6.18
N GLY A 15 18.54 11.22 7.41
CA GLY A 15 18.05 12.11 8.49
C GLY A 15 16.57 12.14 8.86
N PHE A 16 16.33 11.70 10.11
CA PHE A 16 15.29 12.16 11.06
C PHE A 16 13.95 11.39 11.14
N ILE A 17 13.85 10.61 12.23
CA ILE A 17 12.65 10.20 12.99
C ILE A 17 11.72 9.12 12.39
N PHE A 18 12.25 8.04 11.80
CA PHE A 18 11.43 6.86 11.48
C PHE A 18 12.07 5.51 11.82
N ASP A 19 12.90 5.44 12.86
CA ASP A 19 13.61 4.20 13.26
C ASP A 19 13.09 3.58 14.57
N LEU A 20 11.78 3.69 14.82
CA LEU A 20 11.13 3.04 15.99
C LEU A 20 9.85 2.29 15.64
N ALA A 21 9.75 1.82 14.40
CA ALA A 21 8.82 0.75 14.07
C ALA A 21 9.39 -0.09 12.94
N ILE A 22 10.09 -1.18 13.30
CA ILE A 22 10.01 -2.39 12.49
C ILE A 22 8.56 -2.88 12.64
N GLU A 23 7.61 -2.18 12.02
CA GLU A 23 6.24 -2.64 11.89
C GLU A 23 6.32 -3.93 11.09
N MET A 24 5.77 -5.01 11.63
CA MET A 24 5.46 -6.22 10.89
C MET A 24 4.54 -5.83 9.72
N GLN A 25 5.13 -5.44 8.59
CA GLN A 25 4.38 -4.86 7.50
C GLN A 25 3.53 -5.95 6.87
N VAL A 26 2.22 -5.87 7.13
CA VAL A 26 1.25 -6.86 6.66
C VAL A 26 1.23 -6.83 5.14
N VAL A 27 1.76 -7.86 4.48
CA VAL A 27 1.75 -7.94 3.01
C VAL A 27 0.32 -8.06 2.50
N ASN A 28 -0.16 -7.15 1.67
CA ASN A 28 -1.50 -7.21 1.10
C ASN A 28 -1.52 -8.21 -0.07
N MET A 29 -2.24 -9.32 0.12
CA MET A 29 -2.37 -10.38 -0.87
C MET A 29 -3.84 -10.75 -1.05
N GLY A 30 -4.15 -11.38 -2.18
CA GLY A 30 -5.50 -11.87 -2.48
C GLY A 30 -6.39 -10.81 -3.13
N ARG A 31 -7.71 -11.00 -2.99
CA ARG A 31 -8.74 -10.13 -3.57
C ARG A 31 -8.62 -8.71 -3.00
N TRP A 32 -8.94 -7.72 -3.82
CA TRP A 32 -8.98 -6.34 -3.36
C TRP A 32 -10.11 -6.13 -2.36
N LEU A 33 -9.80 -5.53 -1.21
CA LEU A 33 -10.79 -5.07 -0.25
C LEU A 33 -11.60 -3.90 -0.83
N PRO A 34 -12.88 -3.72 -0.46
CA PRO A 34 -13.64 -2.56 -0.89
C PRO A 34 -12.97 -1.23 -0.50
N THR A 35 -12.41 -1.15 0.71
CA THR A 35 -11.70 0.04 1.21
C THR A 35 -10.42 0.32 0.45
N GLU A 36 -9.67 -0.72 0.07
CA GLU A 36 -8.47 -0.54 -0.74
C GLU A 36 -8.82 -0.05 -2.16
N GLU A 37 -9.94 -0.49 -2.75
CA GLU A 37 -10.40 0.04 -4.03
C GLU A 37 -10.78 1.53 -3.93
N VAL A 38 -11.42 1.94 -2.82
CA VAL A 38 -11.75 3.35 -2.55
C VAL A 38 -10.48 4.19 -2.41
N PHE A 39 -9.50 3.73 -1.63
CA PHE A 39 -8.19 4.39 -1.51
C PHE A 39 -7.53 4.58 -2.88
N VAL A 40 -7.45 3.51 -3.70
CA VAL A 40 -6.82 3.60 -5.02
C VAL A 40 -7.56 4.55 -5.96
N ASP A 41 -8.89 4.63 -5.87
CA ASP A 41 -9.65 5.58 -6.68
C ASP A 41 -9.28 7.04 -6.37
N LEU A 42 -9.21 7.38 -5.07
CA LEU A 42 -8.79 8.71 -4.63
C LEU A 42 -7.31 8.96 -4.96
N ALA A 43 -6.47 7.95 -4.82
CA ALA A 43 -5.05 8.02 -5.13
C ALA A 43 -4.83 8.32 -6.61
N LEU A 44 -5.60 7.70 -7.52
CA LEU A 44 -5.56 8.02 -8.95
C LEU A 44 -5.84 9.49 -9.20
N SER A 45 -6.91 10.03 -8.61
CA SER A 45 -7.25 11.44 -8.77
C SER A 45 -6.14 12.35 -8.24
N CYS A 46 -5.66 12.12 -7.02
CA CYS A 46 -4.59 12.94 -6.43
C CYS A 46 -3.27 12.83 -7.21
N PHE A 47 -2.93 11.63 -7.70
CA PHE A 47 -1.73 11.38 -8.49
C PHE A 47 -1.76 12.15 -9.81
N PHE A 48 -2.88 12.13 -10.53
CA PHE A 48 -3.00 12.86 -11.80
C PHE A 48 -3.14 14.37 -11.64
N GLU A 49 -3.60 14.84 -10.49
CA GLU A 49 -3.64 16.26 -10.15
C GLU A 49 -2.30 16.78 -9.60
N GLY A 50 -1.35 15.91 -9.28
CA GLY A 50 -0.02 16.28 -8.79
C GLY A 50 0.01 16.69 -7.32
N ILE A 51 -0.97 16.27 -6.51
CA ILE A 51 -1.19 16.78 -5.14
C ILE A 51 -0.83 15.79 -4.03
N LEU A 52 0.00 14.78 -4.35
CA LEU A 52 0.54 13.85 -3.35
C LEU A 52 1.76 14.47 -2.67
N ASP A 53 1.76 14.58 -1.34
CA ASP A 53 2.90 15.07 -0.54
C ASP A 53 3.98 14.00 -0.30
N ASP A 54 3.65 12.73 -0.54
CA ASP A 54 4.48 11.56 -0.23
C ASP A 54 4.97 10.81 -1.49
N CYS A 55 4.94 11.48 -2.65
CA CYS A 55 5.31 10.89 -3.95
C CYS A 55 6.41 11.70 -4.64
N ASP A 56 7.50 11.02 -5.00
CA ASP A 56 8.62 11.66 -5.72
C ASP A 56 8.29 11.89 -7.19
N GLU A 57 8.80 13.00 -7.75
CA GLU A 57 8.70 13.32 -9.18
C GLU A 57 9.18 12.15 -10.05
N GLY A 58 8.44 11.82 -11.10
CA GLY A 58 8.81 10.71 -11.98
C GLY A 58 8.51 9.31 -11.42
N THR A 59 7.94 9.18 -10.21
CA THR A 59 7.44 7.87 -9.74
C THR A 59 6.29 7.41 -10.64
N THR A 60 6.29 6.16 -11.09
CA THR A 60 5.13 5.63 -11.83
C THR A 60 3.96 5.36 -10.88
N LEU A 61 2.73 5.55 -11.35
CA LEU A 61 1.52 5.26 -10.57
C LEU A 61 1.53 3.83 -10.00
N ARG A 62 2.00 2.86 -10.79
CA ARG A 62 2.12 1.47 -10.38
C ARG A 62 3.03 1.31 -9.16
N GLN A 63 4.23 1.93 -9.21
CA GLN A 63 5.19 1.88 -8.10
C GLN A 63 4.64 2.57 -6.84
N TYR A 64 4.00 3.74 -7.01
CA TYR A 64 3.39 4.46 -5.90
C TYR A 64 2.34 3.58 -5.19
N LEU A 65 1.38 3.04 -5.95
CA LEU A 65 0.31 2.21 -5.38
C LEU A 65 0.83 0.91 -4.77
N ALA A 66 1.79 0.23 -5.40
CA ALA A 66 2.36 -1.01 -4.86
C ALA A 66 3.03 -0.79 -3.51
N ARG A 67 3.76 0.33 -3.36
CA ARG A 67 4.39 0.76 -2.10
C ARG A 67 3.35 1.03 -1.03
N ARG A 68 2.33 1.87 -1.33
CA ARG A 68 1.29 2.23 -0.34
C ARG A 68 0.41 1.05 0.04
N LEU A 69 0.07 0.17 -0.90
CA LEU A 69 -0.73 -1.02 -0.63
C LEU A 69 0.08 -2.17 -0.01
N ASN A 70 1.41 -2.06 0.06
CA ASN A 70 2.32 -3.15 0.44
C ASN A 70 2.05 -4.46 -0.33
N CYS A 71 2.04 -4.38 -1.66
CA CYS A 71 1.76 -5.52 -2.54
C CYS A 71 2.67 -5.54 -3.78
N ASP A 72 2.61 -6.62 -4.55
CA ASP A 72 3.36 -6.75 -5.80
C ASP A 72 2.81 -5.83 -6.91
N ASP A 73 3.71 -5.19 -7.66
CA ASP A 73 3.39 -4.31 -8.78
C ASP A 73 2.43 -4.93 -9.82
N MET A 74 2.50 -6.25 -10.02
CA MET A 74 1.66 -6.95 -10.98
C MET A 74 0.20 -7.01 -10.50
N ARG A 75 -0.04 -7.02 -9.19
CA ARG A 75 -1.40 -6.95 -8.60
C ARG A 75 -2.06 -5.63 -8.97
N VAL A 76 -1.31 -4.53 -8.85
CA VAL A 76 -1.75 -3.19 -9.29
C VAL A 76 -1.97 -3.18 -10.80
N THR A 77 -1.01 -3.70 -11.57
CA THR A 77 -1.08 -3.73 -13.04
C THR A 77 -2.35 -4.42 -13.55
N LYS A 78 -2.66 -5.59 -12.98
CA LYS A 78 -3.84 -6.38 -13.35
C LYS A 78 -5.13 -5.63 -13.00
N LYS A 79 -5.19 -4.98 -11.84
CA LYS A 79 -6.38 -4.23 -11.41
C LYS A 79 -6.61 -2.98 -12.27
N LEU A 80 -5.54 -2.24 -12.57
CA LEU A 80 -5.59 -1.00 -13.35
C LEU A 80 -5.44 -1.20 -14.86
N SER A 81 -5.70 -2.41 -15.34
CA SER A 81 -5.79 -2.69 -16.77
C SER A 81 -7.04 -2.07 -17.37
N ARG A 82 -7.01 -1.81 -18.69
CA ARG A 82 -8.14 -1.21 -19.42
C ARG A 82 -9.41 -2.05 -19.28
N ASN A 83 -10.56 -1.39 -19.42
CA ASN A 83 -11.89 -1.98 -19.38
C ASN A 83 -12.24 -2.66 -18.04
N LYS A 84 -11.58 -2.22 -16.97
CA LYS A 84 -11.93 -2.61 -15.59
C LYS A 84 -12.72 -1.51 -14.91
N VAL A 85 -13.54 -1.91 -13.95
CA VAL A 85 -14.21 -0.99 -13.03
C VAL A 85 -13.51 -1.05 -11.69
N LEU A 86 -13.17 0.12 -11.15
CA LEU A 86 -12.57 0.29 -9.82
C LEU A 86 -13.58 0.89 -8.87
N ALA A 87 -13.65 0.35 -7.64
CA ALA A 87 -14.55 0.78 -6.58
C ALA A 87 -16.03 0.80 -7.01
N GLY A 88 -16.40 -0.07 -7.96
CA GLY A 88 -17.75 -0.12 -8.55
C GLY A 88 -18.19 1.12 -9.34
N ARG A 89 -17.33 2.14 -9.51
CA ARG A 89 -17.73 3.44 -10.09
C ARG A 89 -16.81 3.98 -11.19
N ARG A 90 -15.50 3.76 -11.11
CA ARG A 90 -14.56 4.31 -12.09
C ARG A 90 -14.27 3.32 -13.19
N PHE A 91 -14.66 3.66 -14.42
CA PHE A 91 -14.23 2.91 -15.60
C PHE A 91 -12.81 3.30 -16.02
N ILE A 92 -11.93 2.29 -16.13
CA ILE A 92 -10.53 2.48 -16.53
C ILE A 92 -10.45 2.44 -18.07
N ALA A 93 -10.55 3.62 -18.68
CA ALA A 93 -10.53 3.76 -20.15
C ALA A 93 -9.12 3.61 -20.75
N THR A 94 -8.06 3.88 -19.97
CA THR A 94 -6.67 3.85 -20.47
C THR A 94 -5.77 3.06 -19.54
N ASN A 95 -4.57 2.69 -20.01
CA ASN A 95 -3.59 2.03 -19.15
C ASN A 95 -2.84 3.08 -18.32
N TYR A 96 -3.16 3.15 -17.02
CA TYR A 96 -2.55 4.11 -16.11
C TYR A 96 -1.16 3.69 -15.60
N ASN A 97 -0.75 2.43 -15.79
CA ASN A 97 0.45 1.88 -15.16
C ASN A 97 1.76 2.56 -15.59
N ARG A 98 1.79 3.24 -16.74
CA ARG A 98 2.96 3.96 -17.29
C ARG A 98 2.90 5.48 -17.07
N ARG A 99 1.92 5.98 -16.30
CA ARG A 99 1.83 7.40 -15.98
C ARG A 99 2.80 7.73 -14.85
N HIS A 100 3.52 8.83 -15.00
CA HIS A 100 4.50 9.32 -14.03
C HIS A 100 3.89 10.47 -13.25
N PHE A 101 4.27 10.57 -11.98
CA PHE A 101 3.86 11.65 -11.11
C PHE A 101 4.55 12.96 -11.53
N ALA A 102 3.78 14.04 -11.51
CA ALA A 102 4.29 15.39 -11.71
C ALA A 102 3.70 16.31 -10.63
N ALA A 103 4.55 16.85 -9.76
CA ALA A 103 4.13 17.60 -8.60
C ALA A 103 3.56 18.97 -8.98
N LYS A 104 2.39 19.27 -8.44
CA LYS A 104 1.75 20.58 -8.53
C LYS A 104 2.48 21.54 -7.59
N ARG A 105 2.96 22.68 -8.13
CA ARG A 105 3.74 23.66 -7.36
C ARG A 105 2.94 24.42 -6.29
N PHE A 106 1.66 24.66 -6.55
CA PHE A 106 0.79 25.45 -5.68
C PHE A 106 -0.51 24.72 -5.40
N TRP A 107 -0.81 24.54 -4.12
CA TRP A 107 -1.99 23.83 -3.67
C TRP A 107 -3.07 24.81 -3.21
N THR A 108 -4.30 24.49 -3.56
CA THR A 108 -5.49 25.21 -3.14
C THR A 108 -6.12 24.51 -1.94
N PRO A 109 -7.03 25.17 -1.19
CA PRO A 109 -7.78 24.50 -0.12
C PRO A 109 -8.51 23.23 -0.59
N ILE A 110 -9.03 23.23 -1.83
CA ILE A 110 -9.70 22.06 -2.42
C ILE A 110 -8.73 20.89 -2.63
N ASP A 111 -7.48 21.17 -3.01
CA ASP A 111 -6.45 20.13 -3.14
C ASP A 111 -6.13 19.49 -1.79
N LEU A 112 -6.07 20.31 -0.73
CA LEU A 112 -5.86 19.84 0.64
C LEU A 112 -7.01 18.93 1.09
N ASP A 113 -8.26 19.29 0.81
CA ASP A 113 -9.42 18.47 1.15
C ASP A 113 -9.39 17.10 0.45
N LYS A 114 -8.98 17.07 -0.82
CA LYS A 114 -8.78 15.82 -1.56
C LYS A 114 -7.68 14.97 -0.95
N LEU A 115 -6.55 15.58 -0.60
CA LEU A 115 -5.42 14.88 0.03
C LEU A 115 -5.81 14.35 1.42
N MET A 116 -6.57 15.12 2.20
CA MET A 116 -7.10 14.67 3.49
C MET A 116 -8.06 13.50 3.32
N SER A 117 -8.95 13.56 2.33
CA SER A 117 -9.86 12.45 1.99
C SER A 117 -9.08 11.18 1.61
N LEU A 118 -7.99 11.33 0.84
CA LEU A 118 -7.09 10.23 0.51
C LEU A 118 -6.44 9.62 1.76
N LYS A 119 -5.90 10.46 2.65
CA LYS A 119 -5.25 10.01 3.89
C LYS A 119 -6.21 9.26 4.81
N LEU A 120 -7.45 9.76 4.95
CA LEU A 120 -8.49 9.06 5.71
C LEU A 120 -8.83 7.70 5.08
N ALA A 121 -9.01 7.63 3.76
CA ALA A 121 -9.27 6.37 3.07
C ALA A 121 -8.12 5.36 3.23
N TYR A 122 -6.88 5.84 3.24
CA TYR A 122 -5.70 5.01 3.49
C TYR A 122 -5.72 4.39 4.89
N LEU A 123 -6.01 5.18 5.92
CA LEU A 123 -6.11 4.68 7.31
C LEU A 123 -7.24 3.65 7.46
N VAL A 124 -8.40 3.89 6.83
CA VAL A 124 -9.50 2.92 6.82
C VAL A 124 -9.05 1.61 6.15
N PHE A 125 -8.38 1.68 5.00
CA PHE A 125 -7.81 0.50 4.34
C PHE A 125 -6.83 -0.25 5.25
N GLU A 126 -5.86 0.43 5.87
CA GLU A 126 -4.86 -0.21 6.71
C GLU A 126 -5.48 -0.90 7.93
N THR A 127 -6.46 -0.25 8.56
CA THR A 127 -7.17 -0.85 9.70
C THR A 127 -7.91 -2.11 9.29
N GLU A 128 -8.60 -2.11 8.14
CA GLU A 128 -9.29 -3.29 7.64
C GLU A 128 -8.30 -4.39 7.23
N LEU A 129 -7.18 -4.06 6.59
CA LEU A 129 -6.15 -5.03 6.23
C LEU A 129 -5.59 -5.75 7.46
N ARG A 130 -5.31 -4.99 8.55
CA ARG A 130 -4.85 -5.54 9.83
C ARG A 130 -5.91 -6.47 10.44
N GLN A 131 -7.20 -6.08 10.41
CA GLN A 131 -8.30 -6.91 10.92
C GLN A 131 -8.55 -8.17 10.08
N ALA A 132 -8.48 -8.07 8.75
CA ALA A 132 -8.69 -9.18 7.84
C ALA A 132 -7.64 -10.27 8.07
N LYS A 133 -6.37 -9.90 8.31
CA LYS A 133 -5.31 -10.85 8.63
C LYS A 133 -5.41 -11.45 10.03
N GLY A 134 -5.94 -10.73 11.02
CA GLY A 134 -6.28 -11.30 12.32
C GLY A 134 -7.40 -12.36 12.24
N ARG A 135 -8.26 -12.27 11.21
CA ARG A 135 -9.38 -13.19 10.96
C ARG A 135 -8.98 -14.44 10.17
N TRP A 136 -8.08 -14.27 9.19
CA TRP A 136 -7.48 -15.36 8.41
C TRP A 136 -6.23 -15.88 9.11
N GLY A 137 -6.40 -16.47 10.29
CA GLY A 137 -5.34 -17.03 11.11
C GLY A 137 -4.30 -17.77 10.27
N PHE A 138 -3.20 -17.09 9.96
CA PHE A 138 -1.95 -17.80 9.78
C PHE A 138 -1.69 -18.37 11.16
N ASP A 139 -1.84 -19.69 11.28
CA ASP A 139 -1.30 -20.44 12.40
C ASP A 139 0.14 -19.97 12.59
N THR A 140 0.33 -19.07 13.54
CA THR A 140 1.64 -18.81 14.07
C THR A 140 1.98 -20.15 14.69
N PRO A 141 3.00 -20.90 14.21
CA PRO A 141 3.37 -22.12 14.91
C PRO A 141 3.64 -21.70 16.33
N ALA A 142 2.81 -22.21 17.25
CA ALA A 142 2.83 -21.86 18.64
C ALA A 142 4.28 -21.85 19.07
N ARG A 143 4.82 -20.66 19.38
CA ARG A 143 6.19 -20.51 19.86
C ARG A 143 6.30 -21.49 21.01
N GLN A 144 6.98 -22.60 20.75
CA GLN A 144 7.03 -23.73 21.65
C GLN A 144 7.46 -23.17 22.99
N ARG A 145 6.55 -23.17 23.96
CA ARG A 145 6.90 -22.88 25.34
C ARG A 145 7.84 -24.01 25.72
N VAL A 146 9.14 -23.77 25.58
CA VAL A 146 10.17 -24.58 26.22
C VAL A 146 9.86 -24.54 27.70
N THR A 147 9.17 -25.59 28.15
CA THR A 147 9.02 -25.89 29.57
C THR A 147 10.36 -26.44 29.96
N ILE A 148 11.13 -25.66 30.72
CA ILE A 148 12.33 -26.14 31.39
C ILE A 148 11.82 -27.14 32.43
N PRO A 149 12.12 -28.44 32.34
CA PRO A 149 11.78 -29.37 33.41
C PRO A 149 12.66 -29.04 34.61
N ALA A 150 12.04 -28.97 35.78
CA ALA A 150 12.71 -28.85 37.05
C ALA A 150 13.77 -29.95 37.20
N LEU A 151 15.04 -29.57 37.08
CA LEU A 151 16.13 -30.28 37.73
C LEU A 151 16.31 -29.62 39.07
N LEU A 152 15.92 -30.32 40.13
CA LEU A 152 16.66 -30.51 41.37
C LEU A 152 15.80 -31.40 42.27
N SER A 153 16.18 -32.68 42.25
CA SER A 153 15.96 -33.65 43.33
C SER A 153 16.82 -33.28 44.53
#